data_AF-A0A0V1GGP1-F1
#
_entry.id   AF-A0A0V1GGP1-F1
#
_cell.length_a   1.000
_cell.length_b   1.000
_cell.length_c   1.000
_cell.angle_alpha   90.00
_cell.angle_beta   90.00
_cell.angle_gamma   90.00
#
_symmetry.space_group_name_H-M   'P 1'
#
loop_
_entity.id
_entity.type
_entity.pdbx_description
1 polymer ?
#
loop_
_entity_poly.entity_id
_entity_poly.type
_entity_poly.pdbx_seq_one_letter_code
_entity_poly.pdbx_strand_id
1 'polypeptide(L)'
;MYKAPAQNIGKALIQGGPGTWQDTADVTGAAGHSFGKALEHVIAVEATNKFIAYNNVPPDIPKPKTKSNSKGVLMMNPRAADEAAWIVHTVPGFPKALRGYLFPPEEIQKGHLFICLTIKESEIDAI
;
A
#
# COMPACT_ATOMS: atom_id res chain seq x y z
N MET A 1 3.08 -5.68 7.79
CA MET A 1 2.39 -4.94 8.88
C MET A 1 0.99 -5.49 9.06
N TYR A 2 0.53 -5.60 10.30
CA TYR A 2 -0.85 -5.91 10.65
C TYR A 2 -1.44 -4.74 11.47
N LYS A 3 -2.58 -4.21 11.04
CA LYS A 3 -3.41 -3.26 11.79
C LYS A 3 -4.51 -4.02 12.48
N ALA A 4 -4.64 -3.88 13.80
CA ALA A 4 -5.73 -4.51 14.54
C ALA A 4 -7.06 -3.75 14.36
N PRO A 5 -8.22 -4.40 14.56
CA PRO A 5 -9.52 -3.73 14.64
C PRO A 5 -9.52 -2.61 15.69
N ALA A 6 -10.18 -1.50 15.39
CA ALA A 6 -10.32 -0.33 16.27
C ALA A 6 -9.01 0.31 16.76
N GLN A 7 -7.90 0.04 16.06
CA GLN A 7 -6.59 0.64 16.33
C GLN A 7 -6.12 1.43 15.10
N ASN A 8 -5.55 2.60 15.34
CA ASN A 8 -4.86 3.39 14.30
C ASN A 8 -3.39 2.98 14.16
N ILE A 9 -2.82 2.35 15.18
CA ILE A 9 -1.45 1.84 15.16
C ILE A 9 -1.45 0.41 14.58
N GLY A 10 -0.46 0.14 13.73
CA GLY A 10 -0.14 -1.21 13.27
C GLY A 10 1.06 -1.79 14.02
N LYS A 11 1.27 -3.09 13.84
CA LYS A 11 2.54 -3.76 14.16
C LYS A 11 3.22 -4.18 12.86
N ALA A 12 4.53 -3.97 12.74
CA ALA A 12 5.30 -4.35 11.55
C ALA A 12 6.57 -5.14 11.90
N LEU A 13 6.87 -6.13 11.05
CA LEU A 13 8.22 -6.68 10.89
C LEU A 13 8.87 -5.95 9.72
N ILE A 14 10.07 -5.41 9.95
CA ILE A 14 10.80 -4.61 8.96
C ILE A 14 12.15 -5.27 8.71
N GLN A 15 12.49 -5.47 7.44
CA GLN A 15 13.79 -6.00 7.05
C GLN A 15 14.92 -5.08 7.55
N GLY A 16 15.95 -5.66 8.16
CA GLY A 16 17.02 -4.89 8.81
C GLY A 16 16.62 -4.25 10.15
N GLY A 17 15.38 -4.45 10.60
CA GLY A 17 14.92 -4.05 11.93
C GLY A 17 15.28 -5.06 13.03
N PRO A 18 14.74 -4.90 14.26
CA PRO A 18 15.09 -5.69 15.44
C PRO A 18 14.71 -7.18 15.41
N GLY A 19 14.18 -7.70 14.29
CA GLY A 19 13.69 -9.08 14.17
C GLY A 19 12.40 -9.36 14.96
N THR A 20 11.75 -8.32 15.51
CA THR A 20 10.52 -8.42 16.29
C THR A 20 9.46 -7.44 15.79
N TRP A 21 8.20 -7.69 16.10
CA TRP A 21 7.10 -6.81 15.75
C TRP A 21 7.21 -5.48 16.48
N GLN A 22 7.30 -4.38 15.74
CA GLN A 22 7.39 -3.02 16.26
C GLN A 22 6.08 -2.27 16.01
N ASP A 23 5.72 -1.36 16.89
CA ASP A 23 4.62 -0.43 16.64
C ASP A 23 4.97 0.53 15.50
N THR A 24 3.98 0.83 14.67
CA THR A 24 4.11 1.83 13.59
C THR A 24 3.56 3.18 14.04
N ALA A 25 3.82 4.23 13.27
CA ALA A 25 2.96 5.42 13.35
C ALA A 25 1.51 5.09 12.97
N ASP A 26 0.61 6.02 13.28
CA ASP A 26 -0.82 5.91 12.93
C ASP A 26 -1.00 5.74 11.42
N VAL A 27 -1.79 4.75 11.02
CA VAL A 27 -2.08 4.46 9.62
C VAL A 27 -2.91 5.54 8.94
N THR A 28 -3.44 6.51 9.67
CA THR A 28 -4.16 7.66 9.13
C THR A 28 -3.21 8.78 8.70
N GLY A 29 -1.97 8.76 9.19
CA GLY A 29 -0.88 9.60 8.69
C GLY A 29 -0.25 9.02 7.42
N ALA A 30 0.52 9.82 6.69
CA ALA A 30 1.25 9.36 5.50
C ALA A 30 2.68 8.89 5.81
N ALA A 31 3.17 9.09 7.04
CA ALA A 31 4.56 8.88 7.43
C ALA A 31 4.69 7.93 8.62
N GLY A 32 5.87 7.33 8.79
CA GLY A 32 6.18 6.51 9.97
C GLY A 32 5.64 5.07 9.95
N HIS A 33 5.11 4.61 8.80
CA HIS A 33 4.76 3.21 8.58
C HIS A 33 5.14 2.77 7.16
N SER A 34 5.30 1.45 6.98
CA SER A 34 5.93 0.86 5.80
C SER A 34 5.26 1.17 4.46
N PHE A 35 3.96 1.46 4.45
CA PHE A 35 3.22 1.73 3.21
C PHE A 35 3.10 3.23 2.89
N GLY A 36 3.33 4.13 3.84
CA GLY A 36 3.22 5.57 3.59
C GLY A 36 4.33 6.06 2.68
N LYS A 37 5.55 5.58 2.96
CA LYS A 37 6.73 5.82 2.11
C LYS A 37 6.60 5.16 0.74
N ALA A 38 6.11 3.93 0.70
CA ALA A 38 5.93 3.22 -0.55
C ALA A 38 4.93 3.94 -1.46
N LEU A 39 3.81 4.43 -0.90
CA LEU A 39 2.77 5.13 -1.65
C LEU A 39 3.08 6.58 -1.98
N GLU A 40 4.21 7.15 -1.55
CA GLU A 40 4.57 8.56 -1.77
C GLU A 40 4.50 8.92 -3.27
N HIS A 41 4.89 7.98 -4.14
CA HIS A 41 4.84 8.10 -5.61
C HIS A 41 3.52 7.63 -6.26
N VAL A 42 2.50 7.32 -5.46
CA VAL A 42 1.16 6.90 -5.92
C VAL A 42 0.11 7.94 -5.60
N ILE A 43 0.23 8.58 -4.45
CA ILE A 43 -0.75 9.54 -3.94
C ILE A 43 -0.48 10.98 -4.40
N ALA A 44 0.76 11.29 -4.80
CA ALA A 44 1.16 12.60 -5.30
C ALA A 44 1.16 12.62 -6.84
N VAL A 45 0.90 13.79 -7.41
CA VAL A 45 1.02 14.02 -8.86
C VAL A 45 2.48 14.34 -9.17
N GLU A 46 3.22 13.37 -9.68
CA GLU A 46 4.56 13.57 -10.27
C GLU A 46 4.56 13.01 -11.68
N ALA A 47 5.15 13.76 -12.63
CA ALA A 47 5.14 13.39 -14.05
C ALA A 47 5.88 12.07 -14.34
N THR A 48 6.77 11.65 -13.45
CA THR A 48 7.56 10.43 -13.57
C THR A 48 6.95 9.23 -12.83
N ASN A 49 5.83 9.41 -12.13
CA ASN A 49 5.19 8.32 -11.39
C ASN A 49 4.73 7.22 -12.33
N LYS A 50 5.22 6.01 -12.09
CA LYS A 50 4.74 4.78 -12.72
C LYS A 50 4.22 3.89 -11.61
N PHE A 51 2.95 3.52 -11.68
CA PHE A 51 2.36 2.56 -10.75
C PHE A 51 1.13 1.87 -11.35
N ILE A 52 0.79 0.73 -10.80
CA ILE A 52 -0.48 0.03 -11.02
C ILE A 52 -1.14 -0.13 -9.66
N ALA A 53 -2.35 0.42 -9.50
CA ALA A 53 -3.19 0.17 -8.34
C ALA A 53 -4.36 -0.72 -8.76
N TYR A 54 -4.57 -1.82 -8.04
CA TYR A 54 -5.67 -2.75 -8.29
C TYR A 54 -6.43 -3.01 -6.99
N ASN A 55 -7.76 -3.03 -7.08
CA ASN A 55 -8.62 -3.27 -5.94
C ASN A 55 -10.00 -3.71 -6.44
N ASN A 56 -10.58 -4.77 -5.87
CA ASN A 56 -11.94 -5.20 -6.20
C ASN A 56 -13.03 -4.27 -5.62
N VAL A 57 -12.65 -3.38 -4.72
CA VAL A 57 -13.45 -2.27 -4.22
C VAL A 57 -12.59 -0.99 -4.31
N PRO A 58 -12.34 -0.46 -5.51
CA PRO A 58 -11.50 0.73 -5.66
C PRO A 58 -12.19 1.98 -5.10
N PRO A 59 -11.41 3.01 -4.69
CA PRO A 59 -12.00 4.25 -4.21
C PRO A 59 -12.79 4.96 -5.32
N ASP A 60 -13.91 5.57 -4.92
CA ASP A 60 -14.72 6.45 -5.77
C ASP A 60 -15.26 5.80 -7.06
N ILE A 61 -15.18 4.46 -7.19
CA ILE A 61 -15.68 3.69 -8.33
C ILE A 61 -16.77 2.73 -7.84
N PRO A 62 -18.00 2.80 -8.38
CA PRO A 62 -19.06 1.86 -8.05
C PRO A 62 -18.64 0.42 -8.37
N LYS A 63 -18.76 -0.46 -7.36
CA LYS A 63 -18.34 -1.88 -7.32
C LYS A 63 -18.13 -2.51 -8.71
N PRO A 64 -16.88 -2.56 -9.22
CA PRO A 64 -16.62 -3.19 -10.51
C PRO A 64 -16.96 -4.68 -10.45
N LYS A 65 -17.43 -5.24 -11.56
CA LYS A 65 -17.62 -6.70 -11.67
C LYS A 65 -16.25 -7.36 -11.81
N THR A 66 -15.71 -7.91 -10.72
CA THR A 66 -14.43 -8.64 -10.72
C THR A 66 -14.65 -10.11 -10.36
N LYS A 67 -13.76 -10.99 -10.83
CA LYS A 67 -13.66 -12.39 -10.37
C LYS A 67 -12.63 -12.56 -9.23
N SER A 68 -11.88 -11.50 -8.92
CA SER A 68 -10.80 -11.50 -7.94
C SER A 68 -11.15 -10.58 -6.76
N ASN A 69 -10.72 -10.97 -5.56
CA ASN A 69 -10.80 -10.15 -4.34
C ASN A 69 -9.48 -9.45 -4.00
N SER A 70 -8.48 -9.58 -4.87
CA SER A 70 -7.12 -9.08 -4.69
C SER A 70 -7.07 -7.55 -4.66
N LYS A 71 -6.14 -7.01 -3.88
CA LYS A 71 -5.87 -5.57 -3.77
C LYS A 71 -4.39 -5.34 -3.57
N GLY A 72 -3.86 -4.28 -4.15
CA GLY A 72 -2.46 -3.98 -4.05
C GLY A 72 -2.03 -2.87 -4.99
N VAL A 73 -0.74 -2.56 -4.87
CA VAL A 73 -0.11 -1.45 -5.57
C VAL A 73 1.29 -1.88 -5.96
N LEU A 74 1.57 -1.83 -7.26
CA LEU A 74 2.89 -2.05 -7.84
C LEU A 74 3.46 -0.70 -8.24
N MET A 75 4.69 -0.40 -7.84
CA MET A 75 5.33 0.90 -8.04
C MET A 75 6.73 0.69 -8.59
N MET A 76 7.09 1.44 -9.61
CA MET A 76 8.41 1.42 -10.24
C MET A 76 9.17 2.67 -9.81
N ASN A 77 10.45 2.53 -9.47
CA ASN A 77 11.27 3.66 -9.07
C ASN A 77 11.74 4.41 -10.34
N PRO A 78 11.29 5.65 -10.58
CA PRO A 78 11.67 6.36 -11.80
C PRO A 78 13.14 6.85 -11.82
N ARG A 79 13.87 6.69 -10.71
CA ARG A 79 15.24 7.22 -10.54
C ARG A 79 16.32 6.14 -10.51
N ALA A 80 15.96 4.91 -10.13
CA ALA A 80 16.89 3.79 -10.02
C ALA A 80 16.51 2.72 -11.04
N ALA A 81 17.51 2.15 -11.70
CA ALA A 81 17.27 1.07 -12.65
C ALA A 81 16.86 -0.19 -11.91
N ASP A 82 15.85 -0.88 -12.43
CA ASP A 82 15.43 -2.21 -11.99
C ASP A 82 14.98 -2.28 -10.51
N GLU A 83 14.40 -1.20 -9.99
CA GLU A 83 13.91 -1.13 -8.62
C GLU A 83 12.39 -0.89 -8.58
N ALA A 84 11.66 -1.83 -8.01
CA ALA A 84 10.23 -1.74 -7.82
C ALA A 84 9.78 -2.22 -6.43
N ALA A 85 8.59 -1.80 -6.03
CA ALA A 85 7.94 -2.22 -4.80
C ALA A 85 6.53 -2.70 -5.09
N TRP A 86 6.16 -3.84 -4.51
CA TRP A 86 4.82 -4.40 -4.60
C TRP A 86 4.20 -4.52 -3.22
N ILE A 87 3.09 -3.83 -3.01
CA ILE A 87 2.27 -3.92 -1.82
C ILE A 87 1.03 -4.76 -2.11
N VAL A 88 0.81 -5.77 -1.28
CA VAL A 88 -0.46 -6.50 -1.21
C VAL A 88 -1.16 -6.10 0.09
N HIS A 89 -2.46 -5.77 0.00
CA HIS A 89 -3.23 -5.35 1.16
C HIS A 89 -4.68 -5.84 1.16
N THR A 90 -5.38 -5.66 2.28
CA THR A 90 -6.79 -6.05 2.42
C THR A 90 -7.77 -4.87 2.46
N VAL A 91 -7.28 -3.61 2.44
CA VAL A 91 -8.10 -2.40 2.59
C VAL A 91 -8.94 -2.08 1.33
N PRO A 92 -10.29 -2.12 1.38
CA PRO A 92 -11.15 -1.59 0.32
C PRO A 92 -11.09 -0.07 0.28
N GLY A 93 -11.32 0.55 -0.88
CA GLY A 93 -11.31 2.01 -1.03
C GLY A 93 -9.92 2.65 -0.95
N PHE A 94 -8.85 1.87 -1.12
CA PHE A 94 -7.46 2.31 -0.94
C PHE A 94 -6.54 1.76 -2.05
N PRO A 95 -5.47 2.48 -2.44
CA PRO A 95 -5.21 3.90 -2.14
C PRO A 95 -6.02 4.84 -3.05
N LYS A 96 -6.21 6.09 -2.62
CA LYS A 96 -6.72 7.16 -3.50
C LYS A 96 -5.57 7.72 -4.35
N ALA A 97 -5.31 7.06 -5.47
CA ALA A 97 -4.25 7.44 -6.40
C ALA A 97 -4.39 8.92 -6.82
N LEU A 98 -3.26 9.65 -6.81
CA LEU A 98 -3.16 11.06 -7.22
C LEU A 98 -4.05 12.05 -6.46
N ARG A 99 -4.63 11.65 -5.31
CA ARG A 99 -5.55 12.48 -4.51
C ARG A 99 -5.12 12.62 -3.05
N GLY A 100 -3.83 12.39 -2.78
CA GLY A 100 -3.28 12.43 -1.43
C GLY A 100 -3.54 11.16 -0.63
N TYR A 101 -2.93 11.11 0.55
CA TYR A 101 -3.05 9.98 1.46
C TYR A 101 -4.39 10.03 2.20
N LEU A 102 -5.16 8.94 2.11
CA LEU A 102 -6.35 8.76 2.94
C LEU A 102 -6.54 7.29 3.25
N PHE A 103 -6.42 6.93 4.52
CA PHE A 103 -6.91 5.64 5.01
C PHE A 103 -8.44 5.72 5.17
N PRO A 104 -9.22 4.80 4.58
CA PRO A 104 -10.68 4.86 4.66
C PRO A 104 -11.18 4.80 6.12
N PRO A 105 -11.97 5.78 6.59
CA PRO A 105 -12.44 5.83 7.97
C PRO A 105 -13.23 4.59 8.39
N GLU A 106 -14.00 3.99 7.47
CA GLU A 106 -14.80 2.79 7.75
C GLU A 106 -13.93 1.55 8.04
N GLU A 107 -12.67 1.58 7.62
CA GLU A 107 -11.72 0.47 7.74
C GLU A 107 -10.90 0.56 9.04
N ILE A 108 -11.02 1.64 9.82
CA ILE A 108 -10.38 1.75 11.14
C ILE A 108 -10.93 0.69 12.11
N GLN A 109 -12.22 0.39 12.04
CA GLN A 109 -12.85 -0.62 12.90
C GLN A 109 -12.48 -2.06 12.54
N LYS A 110 -11.72 -2.28 11.46
CA LYS A 110 -11.39 -3.62 10.94
C LYS A 110 -9.89 -3.89 11.01
N GLY A 111 -9.56 -5.18 10.98
CA GLY A 111 -8.19 -5.65 10.90
C GLY A 111 -7.70 -5.68 9.46
N HIS A 112 -6.46 -5.24 9.21
CA HIS A 112 -5.89 -5.22 7.87
C HIS A 112 -4.45 -5.72 7.83
N LEU A 113 -4.15 -6.50 6.80
CA LEU A 113 -2.80 -6.98 6.51
C LEU A 113 -2.21 -6.18 5.35
N PHE A 114 -0.93 -5.90 5.47
CA PHE A 114 -0.10 -5.30 4.44
C PHE A 114 1.22 -6.06 4.35
N ILE A 115 1.59 -6.43 3.13
CA ILE A 115 2.89 -7.03 2.81
C ILE A 115 3.54 -6.14 1.76
N CYS A 116 4.80 -5.78 1.96
CA CYS A 116 5.59 -5.01 1.01
C CYS A 116 6.77 -5.88 0.56
N LEU A 117 6.91 -6.05 -0.74
CA LEU A 117 7.98 -6.80 -1.38
C LEU A 117 8.81 -5.82 -2.20
N THR A 118 10.13 -5.85 -2.03
CA THR A 118 11.04 -5.23 -3.00
C THR A 118 11.25 -6.24 -4.12
N ILE A 119 10.98 -5.82 -5.35
CA ILE A 119 11.11 -6.65 -6.55
C ILE A 119 11.89 -5.89 -7.61
N LYS A 120 12.37 -6.59 -8.62
CA LYS A 120 13.00 -5.99 -9.79
C LYS A 120 11.95 -5.56 -10.81
N GLU A 121 12.21 -4.48 -11.54
CA GLU A 121 11.31 -4.09 -12.63
C GLU A 121 11.29 -5.16 -13.72
N SER A 122 12.42 -5.82 -13.99
CA SER A 122 12.53 -6.91 -14.96
C SER A 122 11.71 -8.14 -14.59
N GLU A 123 11.28 -8.27 -13.34
CA GLU A 123 10.46 -9.40 -12.86
C GLU A 123 8.95 -9.11 -12.96
N ILE A 124 8.55 -7.87 -13.26
CA ILE A 124 7.13 -7.46 -13.27
C ILE A 124 6.33 -8.22 -14.34
N ASP A 125 6.90 -8.43 -15.53
CA ASP A 125 6.19 -9.11 -16.63
C ASP A 125 5.83 -10.57 -16.33
N ALA A 126 6.49 -11.17 -15.33
CA ALA A 126 6.24 -12.55 -14.90
C ALA A 126 5.12 -12.68 -13.85
N ILE A 127 4.58 -11.56 -13.35
CA ILE A 127 3.54 -11.48 -12.30
C ILE A 127 2.16 -11.36 -12.93
#